data_AF-A0A5K1BC95-F1
#
_entry.id   AF-A0A5K1BC95-F1
#
_cell.length_a   1.000
_cell.length_b   1.000
_cell.length_c   1.000
_cell.angle_alpha   90.00
_cell.angle_beta   90.00
_cell.angle_gamma   90.00
#
_symmetry.space_group_name_H-M   'P 1'
#
loop_
_entity.id
_entity.type
_entity.pdbx_description
1 polymer ?
#
loop_
_entity_poly.entity_id
_entity_poly.type
_entity_poly.pdbx_seq_one_letter_code
_entity_poly.pdbx_strand_id
1 'polypeptide(L)' 'MSNGKILPMTTSRGNRTMITRAMAGIHKPNPKYANVHITYSSIPKEPKRLQQALNHDGWRAAMEEEMTALRSN' A
#
# COMPACT_ATOMS: atom_id res chain seq x y z
N MET A 1 -43.78 -19.97 1.57
CA MET A 1 -43.09 -20.05 0.26
C MET A 1 -43.17 -18.67 -0.38
N SER A 2 -42.14 -17.83 -0.17
CA SER A 2 -42.08 -16.48 -0.77
C SER A 2 -41.10 -16.52 -1.92
N ASN A 3 -41.62 -16.27 -3.13
CA ASN A 3 -40.90 -16.40 -4.38
C ASN A 3 -39.86 -15.28 -4.51
N GLY A 4 -38.58 -15.64 -4.44
CA GLY A 4 -37.46 -14.75 -4.73
C GLY A 4 -37.55 -14.29 -6.18
N LYS A 5 -37.76 -12.98 -6.40
CA LYS A 5 -37.63 -12.37 -7.71
C LYS A 5 -36.17 -12.46 -8.16
N ILE A 6 -35.89 -13.35 -9.10
CA ILE A 6 -34.58 -13.45 -9.76
C ILE A 6 -34.48 -12.26 -10.72
N LEU A 7 -33.56 -11.32 -10.43
CA LEU A 7 -33.21 -10.24 -11.35
C LEU A 7 -32.51 -10.85 -12.59
N PRO A 8 -32.77 -10.34 -13.80
CA PRO A 8 -32.18 -10.91 -15.01
C PRO A 8 -30.66 -10.79 -15.00
N MET A 9 -29.97 -11.93 -15.12
CA MET A 9 -28.52 -12.00 -15.28
C MET A 9 -28.18 -11.56 -16.71
N THR A 10 -27.90 -10.26 -16.90
CA THR A 10 -27.44 -9.72 -18.18
C THR A 10 -26.02 -10.19 -18.46
N THR A 11 -25.90 -11.27 -19.25
CA THR A 11 -24.62 -11.68 -19.83
C THR A 11 -24.30 -10.77 -21.01
N SER A 12 -23.73 -9.59 -20.72
CA SER A 12 -23.16 -8.72 -21.75
C SER A 12 -21.91 -9.39 -22.34
N ARG A 13 -22.09 -10.06 -23.49
CA ARG A 13 -21.03 -10.51 -24.38
C ARG A 13 -20.73 -9.39 -25.38
N GLY A 14 -19.87 -8.45 -24.97
CA GLY A 14 -19.39 -7.36 -25.82
C GLY A 14 -18.69 -6.30 -25.00
N ASN A 15 -17.37 -6.20 -25.13
CA ASN A 15 -16.49 -5.16 -24.56
C ASN A 15 -16.60 -4.93 -23.05
N ARG A 16 -15.83 -5.73 -22.30
CA ARG A 16 -15.49 -5.44 -20.90
C ARG A 16 -14.58 -4.20 -20.85
N THR A 17 -15.12 -3.00 -21.02
CA THR A 17 -14.35 -1.79 -20.71
C THR A 17 -14.22 -1.72 -19.21
N MET A 18 -13.01 -1.89 -18.69
CA MET A 18 -12.71 -1.67 -17.29
C MET A 18 -13.05 -0.22 -16.95
N ILE A 19 -14.18 0.02 -16.28
CA ILE A 19 -14.52 1.33 -15.74
C ILE A 19 -13.63 1.53 -14.51
N THR A 20 -12.59 2.33 -14.66
CA THR A 20 -11.74 2.70 -13.52
C THR A 20 -12.56 3.54 -12.53
N ARG A 21 -12.22 3.51 -11.25
CA ARG A 21 -12.90 4.31 -10.21
C ARG A 21 -12.96 5.81 -10.56
N ALA A 22 -11.95 6.31 -11.28
CA ALA A 22 -11.88 7.67 -11.80
C ALA A 22 -12.94 7.97 -12.86
N MET A 23 -13.32 6.99 -13.69
CA MET A 23 -14.32 7.14 -14.75
C MET A 23 -15.77 7.28 -14.21
N ALA A 24 -16.01 6.89 -12.95
CA ALA A 24 -17.33 6.99 -12.29
C ALA A 24 -17.48 8.25 -11.40
N GLY A 25 -16.54 9.20 -11.45
CA GLY A 25 -16.63 10.47 -10.69
C GLY A 25 -16.42 10.34 -9.17
N ILE A 26 -15.93 9.20 -8.68
CA ILE A 26 -15.68 8.95 -7.25
C ILE A 26 -14.17 8.98 -6.99
N HIS A 27 -13.62 9.62 -5.97
CA HIS A 27 -13.83 10.85 -5.20
C HIS A 27 -12.51 11.01 -4.43
N LYS A 28 -12.29 12.15 -3.76
CA LYS A 28 -11.10 12.39 -2.93
C LYS A 28 -10.75 11.18 -2.03
N PRO A 29 -9.45 10.91 -1.79
CA PRO A 29 -9.00 9.86 -0.87
C PRO A 29 -9.80 9.94 0.43
N ASN A 30 -10.17 8.79 1.02
CA ASN A 30 -10.99 8.77 2.24
C ASN A 30 -10.34 9.68 3.30
N PRO A 31 -11.03 10.76 3.76
CA PRO A 31 -10.46 11.77 4.64
C PRO A 31 -9.89 11.19 5.94
N LYS A 32 -10.39 10.03 6.39
CA LYS A 32 -9.84 9.27 7.52
C LYS A 32 -8.33 9.02 7.38
N TYR A 33 -7.83 8.86 6.16
CA TYR A 33 -6.42 8.59 5.87
C TYR A 33 -5.63 9.81 5.41
N ALA A 34 -6.25 10.99 5.27
CA ALA A 34 -5.59 12.17 4.72
C ALA A 34 -4.35 12.58 5.52
N ASN A 35 -4.39 12.43 6.85
CA ASN A 35 -3.33 12.85 7.76
C ASN A 35 -2.49 11.70 8.33
N VAL A 36 -2.72 10.46 7.88
CA VAL A 36 -1.97 9.29 8.39
C VAL A 36 -0.48 9.42 8.04
N HIS A 37 -0.15 10.10 6.95
CA HIS A 37 1.24 10.40 6.60
C HIS A 37 1.97 11.27 7.65
N ILE A 38 1.24 12.13 8.39
CA ILE A 38 1.79 13.00 9.43
C ILE A 38 2.21 12.19 10.66
N THR A 39 1.53 11.07 10.93
CA THR A 39 1.88 10.19 12.06
C THR A 39 3.15 9.37 11.84
N TYR A 40 3.69 9.31 10.62
CA TYR A 40 4.95 8.61 10.33
C TYR A 40 6.20 9.48 10.55
N SER A 41 6.14 10.47 11.44
CA SER A 41 7.31 11.29 11.79
C SER A 41 8.48 10.46 12.35
N SER A 42 8.21 9.23 12.80
CA SER A 42 9.21 8.29 13.32
C SER A 42 9.95 7.50 12.24
N ILE A 43 9.49 7.48 10.98
CA ILE A 43 10.17 6.73 9.93
C ILE A 43 11.40 7.54 9.47
N PRO A 44 12.62 7.01 9.66
CA PRO A 44 13.81 7.70 9.21
C PRO A 44 13.82 7.80 7.69
N LYS A 45 14.19 8.97 7.17
CA LYS A 45 14.33 9.17 5.72
C LYS A 45 15.44 8.27 5.19
N GLU A 46 15.25 7.80 3.96
CA GLU A 46 16.25 7.00 3.28
C GLU A 46 17.56 7.80 3.10
N PRO A 47 18.71 7.25 3.54
CA PRO A 47 20.00 7.92 3.42
C PRO A 47 20.45 7.95 1.95
N LYS A 48 20.95 9.10 1.49
CA LYS A 48 21.42 9.26 0.10
C LYS A 48 22.88 8.90 -0.10
N ARG A 49 23.60 8.70 1.00
CA ARG A 49 25.04 8.42 1.03
C ARG A 49 25.32 7.36 2.08
N LEU A 50 26.35 6.56 1.82
CA LEU A 50 26.78 5.51 2.74
C LEU A 50 27.06 6.04 4.16
N GLN A 51 27.78 7.16 4.27
CA GLN A 51 28.08 7.77 5.57
C GLN A 51 26.83 8.15 6.37
N GLN A 52 25.76 8.57 5.69
CA GLN A 52 24.50 8.92 6.36
C GLN A 52 23.80 7.67 6.91
N ALA A 53 23.89 6.55 6.19
CA ALA A 53 23.36 5.26 6.66
C ALA A 53 24.15 4.76 7.87
N LEU A 54 25.48 4.80 7.80
CA LEU A 54 26.35 4.30 8.88
C LEU A 54 26.26 5.13 10.16
N ASN A 55 26.04 6.45 10.05
CA ASN A 55 25.90 7.33 11.21
C ASN A 55 24.55 7.20 11.92
N HIS A 56 23.55 6.55 11.30
CA HIS A 56 22.23 6.39 11.89
C HIS A 56 22.11 5.01 12.55
N ASP A 57 21.94 4.98 13.87
CA ASP A 57 21.98 3.75 14.66
C ASP A 57 20.97 2.70 14.18
N GLY A 58 19.75 3.11 13.84
CA GLY A 58 18.73 2.17 13.34
C GLY A 58 19.07 1.55 11.97
N TRP A 59 19.81 2.26 11.12
CA TRP A 59 20.19 1.74 9.80
C TRP A 59 21.38 0.79 9.92
N ARG A 60 22.35 1.13 10.78
CA ARG A 60 23.47 0.24 11.11
C ARG A 60 23.00 -1.05 11.78
N ALA A 61 22.14 -0.95 12.79
CA ALA A 61 21.62 -2.11 13.52
C ALA A 61 20.85 -3.06 12.59
N ALA A 62 19.99 -2.53 11.71
CA ALA A 62 19.27 -3.35 10.74
C ALA A 62 20.21 -4.11 9.78
N MET A 63 21.30 -3.48 9.35
CA MET A 63 22.29 -4.12 8.49
C MET A 63 23.07 -5.23 9.22
N GLU A 64 23.43 -4.98 10.48
CA GLU A 64 24.10 -5.98 11.32
C GLU A 64 23.22 -7.20 11.56
N GLU A 65 21.93 -7.00 11.87
CA GLU A 65 20.95 -8.06 12.04
C GLU A 65 20.88 -8.96 10.79
N GLU A 66 20.74 -8.36 9.61
CA GLU A 66 20.69 -9.10 8.34
C GLU A 66 21.96 -9.93 8.11
N MET A 67 23.13 -9.32 8.31
CA MET A 67 24.42 -10.00 8.17
C MET A 67 24.58 -11.17 9.15
N THR A 68 24.10 -11.03 10.39
CA THR A 68 24.09 -12.13 11.35
C THR A 68 23.16 -13.26 10.94
N ALA A 69 21.96 -12.92 10.46
CA ALA A 69 20.98 -13.90 9.98
C ALA A 69 21.54 -14.73 8.83
N LEU A 70 22.18 -14.08 7.85
CA LEU A 70 22.83 -14.74 6.72
C LEU A 70 23.96 -15.69 7.16
N ARG A 71 24.79 -15.28 8.11
CA ARG A 71 25.90 -16.12 8.61
C ARG A 71 25.45 -17.31 9.44
N SER A 72 24.23 -17.26 9.97
CA SER A 72 23.63 -18.31 10.79
C SER A 72 22.84 -19.36 9.99
N ASN A 73 22.72 -19.17 8.67
CA ASN A 73 22.11 -20.15 7.75
C ASN A 73 23.13 -21.20 7.31
#